data_AF-A0A9E0TDT3-F1
#
_entry.id   AF-A0A9E0TDT3-F1
#
_cell.length_a   1.000
_cell.length_b   1.000
_cell.length_c   1.000
_cell.angle_alpha   90.00
_cell.angle_beta   90.00
_cell.angle_gamma   90.00
#
_symmetry.space_group_name_H-M   'P 1'
#
loop_
_entity.id
_entity.type
_entity.pdbx_description
1 polymer ?
#
loop_
_entity_poly.entity_id
_entity_poly.type
_entity_poly.pdbx_seq_one_letter_code
_entity_poly.pdbx_strand_id
1 'polypeptide(L)'
;MNDLDTLVPQGIELVIDGEPLVIKPLKVGQLPGFLRAISPVMQQISSTEIDWLALFGERGDDLLSAIAIAVGKPRAWVDELAADEAILLAAKVIEVNADFFTRTVMPRLDGVLAAGLKVPPAKAGSTPSST
;
A
#
# COMPACT_ATOMS: atom_id res chain seq x y z
N MET A 1 13.94 -24.39 12.64
CA MET A 1 13.05 -23.49 11.88
C MET A 1 13.94 -22.79 10.88
N ASN A 2 13.64 -22.94 9.59
CA ASN A 2 14.61 -22.76 8.51
C ASN A 2 14.69 -21.29 8.09
N ASP A 3 15.89 -20.72 7.93
CA ASP A 3 16.12 -19.32 7.50
C ASP A 3 15.47 -18.95 6.15
N LEU A 4 14.98 -19.96 5.43
CA LEU A 4 14.21 -19.82 4.19
C LEU A 4 12.79 -19.28 4.42
N ASP A 5 12.18 -19.53 5.59
CA ASP A 5 10.87 -19.00 5.96
C ASP A 5 10.93 -17.48 6.21
N THR A 6 12.14 -16.96 6.48
CA THR A 6 12.44 -15.54 6.66
C THR A 6 12.49 -14.77 5.33
N LEU A 7 12.56 -15.48 4.20
CA LEU A 7 12.68 -14.88 2.85
C LEU A 7 11.35 -14.79 2.09
N VAL A 8 10.32 -15.50 2.54
CA VAL A 8 8.99 -15.47 1.92
C VAL A 8 8.04 -14.77 2.88
N PRO A 9 7.47 -13.60 2.53
CA PRO A 9 6.47 -12.98 3.37
C PRO A 9 5.30 -13.95 3.59
N GLN A 10 5.04 -14.27 4.85
CA GLN A 10 3.99 -15.19 5.26
C GLN A 10 2.63 -14.56 4.93
N GLY A 11 1.94 -15.11 3.94
CA GLY A 11 0.59 -14.68 3.63
C GLY A 11 -0.39 -15.23 4.66
N ILE A 12 -1.54 -14.58 4.79
CA ILE A 12 -2.64 -15.07 5.62
C ILE A 12 -3.65 -15.78 4.72
N GLU A 13 -4.00 -17.01 5.06
CA GLU A 13 -5.08 -17.75 4.41
C GLU A 13 -6.44 -17.28 4.92
N LEU A 14 -7.38 -17.08 4.01
CA LEU A 14 -8.73 -16.62 4.27
C LEU A 14 -9.68 -17.29 3.29
N VAL A 15 -10.92 -17.56 3.70
CA VAL A 15 -11.98 -17.96 2.77
C VAL A 15 -12.90 -16.76 2.58
N ILE A 16 -13.10 -16.33 1.33
CA ILE A 16 -13.98 -15.22 0.94
C ILE A 16 -14.86 -15.73 -0.20
N ASP A 17 -16.17 -15.57 -0.10
CA ASP A 17 -17.15 -16.06 -1.08
C ASP A 17 -16.97 -17.56 -1.39
N GLY A 18 -16.63 -18.34 -0.35
CA GLY A 18 -16.32 -19.77 -0.48
C GLY A 18 -15.01 -20.09 -1.22
N GLU A 19 -14.28 -19.10 -1.72
CA GLU A 19 -12.99 -19.26 -2.39
C GLU A 19 -11.83 -19.12 -1.39
N PRO A 20 -10.89 -20.08 -1.31
CA PRO A 20 -9.67 -19.92 -0.53
C PRO A 20 -8.74 -18.88 -1.18
N LEU A 21 -8.40 -17.85 -0.42
CA LEU A 21 -7.54 -16.73 -0.82
C LEU A 21 -6.34 -16.61 0.13
N VAL A 22 -5.17 -16.32 -0.44
CA VAL A 22 -3.95 -16.05 0.35
C VAL A 22 -3.58 -14.59 0.20
N ILE A 23 -3.74 -13.82 1.29
CA ILE A 23 -3.39 -12.39 1.34
C ILE A 23 -1.89 -12.26 1.58
N LYS A 24 -1.19 -11.65 0.64
CA LYS A 24 0.27 -11.46 0.69
C LYS A 24 0.62 -9.96 0.75
N PRO A 25 1.80 -9.58 1.26
CA PRO A 25 2.28 -8.22 1.14
C PRO A 25 2.34 -7.76 -0.32
N LEU A 26 2.07 -6.47 -0.52
CA LEU A 26 2.04 -5.82 -1.83
C LEU A 26 3.36 -6.00 -2.57
N LYS A 27 3.28 -6.44 -3.83
CA LYS A 27 4.42 -6.49 -4.74
C LYS A 27 4.75 -5.09 -5.26
N VAL A 28 6.00 -4.89 -5.69
CA VAL A 28 6.45 -3.62 -6.27
C VAL A 28 5.58 -3.14 -7.43
N GLY A 29 5.10 -4.05 -8.28
CA GLY A 29 4.18 -3.69 -9.38
C GLY A 29 2.78 -3.25 -8.93
N GLN A 30 2.34 -3.66 -7.73
CA GLN A 30 1.04 -3.28 -7.16
C GLN A 30 1.12 -1.94 -6.42
N LEU A 31 2.28 -1.59 -5.86
CA LEU A 31 2.46 -0.41 -5.01
C LEU A 31 1.97 0.91 -5.65
N PRO A 32 2.35 1.28 -6.89
CA PRO A 32 1.90 2.55 -7.46
C PRO A 32 0.39 2.63 -7.67
N GLY A 33 -0.24 1.51 -8.04
CA GLY A 33 -1.68 1.42 -8.23
C GLY A 33 -2.41 1.50 -6.90
N PHE A 34 -1.97 0.71 -5.92
CA PHE A 34 -2.54 0.66 -4.58
C PHE A 34 -2.47 2.02 -3.89
N LEU A 35 -1.29 2.66 -3.88
CA LEU A 35 -1.10 3.96 -3.25
C LEU A 35 -1.98 5.04 -3.89
N ARG A 36 -2.09 5.05 -5.22
CA ARG A 36 -2.99 5.98 -5.91
C ARG A 36 -4.45 5.77 -5.52
N ALA A 37 -4.89 4.52 -5.44
CA ALA A 37 -6.26 4.17 -5.08
C ALA A 37 -6.58 4.49 -3.61
N ILE A 38 -5.68 4.20 -2.67
CA ILE A 38 -5.98 4.37 -1.24
C ILE A 38 -5.77 5.81 -0.73
N SER A 39 -4.99 6.64 -1.44
CA SER A 39 -4.64 8.00 -0.97
C SER A 39 -5.85 8.89 -0.64
N PRO A 40 -6.92 8.95 -1.46
CA PRO A 40 -8.10 9.75 -1.15
C PRO A 40 -8.80 9.32 0.16
N VAL A 41 -8.87 8.00 0.39
CA VAL A 41 -9.41 7.41 1.63
C VAL A 41 -8.57 7.85 2.84
N MET A 42 -7.24 7.75 2.74
CA MET A 42 -6.31 8.15 3.79
C MET A 42 -6.40 9.64 4.15
N GLN A 43 -6.57 10.50 3.15
CA GLN A 43 -6.74 11.95 3.36
C GLN A 43 -8.02 12.24 4.13
N GLN A 44 -9.11 11.54 3.81
CA GLN A 44 -10.40 11.76 4.45
C GLN A 44 -10.42 11.28 5.91
N ILE A 45 -9.85 10.12 6.21
CA ILE A 45 -9.75 9.59 7.59
C ILE A 45 -8.73 10.32 8.46
N SER A 46 -7.81 11.09 7.85
CA SER A 46 -6.83 11.91 8.60
C SER A 46 -7.43 13.18 9.24
N SER A 47 -8.72 13.44 8.99
CA SER A 47 -9.48 14.53 9.60
C SER A 47 -9.81 14.24 11.07
N THR A 48 -10.00 15.29 11.89
CA THR A 48 -10.26 15.18 13.34
C THR A 48 -11.51 14.37 13.69
N GLU A 49 -12.51 14.37 12.81
CA GLU A 49 -13.69 13.51 12.87
C GLU A 49 -13.85 12.77 11.55
N ILE A 50 -14.10 11.46 11.61
CA ILE A 50 -14.32 10.63 10.43
C ILE A 50 -15.81 10.65 10.09
N ASP A 51 -16.16 11.30 8.98
CA ASP A 51 -17.48 11.16 8.37
C ASP A 51 -17.56 9.82 7.62
N TRP A 52 -18.12 8.82 8.29
CA TRP A 52 -18.29 7.46 7.76
C TRP A 52 -19.20 7.44 6.53
N LEU A 53 -20.26 8.27 6.50
CA LEU A 53 -21.20 8.28 5.38
C LEU A 53 -20.53 8.86 4.13
N ALA A 54 -19.82 9.97 4.28
CA ALA A 54 -19.04 10.54 3.19
C ALA A 54 -17.88 9.63 2.75
N LEU A 55 -17.26 8.91 3.70
CA LEU A 55 -16.16 7.99 3.38
C LEU A 55 -16.64 6.84 2.49
N PHE A 56 -17.70 6.14 2.90
CA PHE A 56 -18.24 5.03 2.12
C PHE A 56 -18.96 5.53 0.87
N GLY A 57 -19.68 6.65 0.94
CA GLY A 57 -20.45 7.20 -0.17
C GLY A 57 -19.59 7.82 -1.27
N GLU A 58 -18.47 8.47 -0.93
CA GLU A 58 -17.65 9.19 -1.92
C GLU A 58 -16.31 8.52 -2.24
N ARG A 59 -15.79 7.68 -1.34
CA ARG A 59 -14.48 7.00 -1.51
C ARG A 59 -14.57 5.49 -1.43
N GLY A 60 -15.78 4.93 -1.37
CA GLY A 60 -16.00 3.48 -1.40
C GLY A 60 -15.32 2.84 -2.61
N ASP A 61 -15.47 3.42 -3.80
CA ASP A 61 -14.86 2.89 -5.03
C ASP A 61 -13.33 2.92 -5.02
N ASP A 62 -12.74 3.96 -4.43
CA ASP A 62 -11.29 4.08 -4.24
C ASP A 62 -10.77 2.97 -3.31
N LEU A 63 -11.47 2.72 -2.21
CA LEU A 63 -11.16 1.65 -1.26
C LEU A 63 -11.28 0.27 -1.90
N LEU A 64 -12.39 -0.01 -2.60
CA LEU A 64 -12.62 -1.29 -3.26
C LEU A 64 -11.60 -1.53 -4.39
N SER A 65 -11.19 -0.49 -5.11
CA SER A 65 -10.11 -0.55 -6.11
C SER A 65 -8.76 -0.89 -5.46
N ALA A 66 -8.44 -0.29 -4.32
CA ALA A 66 -7.22 -0.61 -3.57
C ALA A 66 -7.22 -2.08 -3.11
N ILE A 67 -8.35 -2.59 -2.60
CA ILE A 67 -8.51 -3.99 -2.21
C ILE A 67 -8.27 -4.93 -3.40
N ALA A 68 -8.94 -4.68 -4.54
CA ALA A 68 -8.79 -5.46 -5.76
C ALA A 68 -7.31 -5.55 -6.20
N ILE A 69 -6.59 -4.43 -6.16
CA ILE A 69 -5.15 -4.38 -6.46
C ILE A 69 -4.35 -5.22 -5.47
N ALA A 70 -4.63 -5.11 -4.17
CA ALA A 70 -3.89 -5.82 -3.14
C ALA A 70 -4.03 -7.34 -3.24
N VAL A 71 -5.24 -7.82 -3.50
CA VAL A 71 -5.54 -9.27 -3.56
C VAL A 71 -5.32 -9.86 -4.96
N GLY A 72 -5.11 -9.01 -5.98
CA GLY A 72 -4.88 -9.44 -7.35
C GLY A 72 -6.12 -10.01 -8.04
N LYS A 73 -7.30 -9.53 -7.66
CA LYS A 73 -8.61 -9.92 -8.23
C LYS A 73 -9.19 -8.79 -9.09
N PRO A 74 -10.06 -9.10 -10.07
CA PRO A 74 -10.79 -8.07 -10.81
C PRO A 74 -11.66 -7.22 -9.87
N ARG A 75 -11.84 -5.93 -10.19
CA ARG A 75 -12.72 -5.02 -9.41
C ARG A 75 -14.15 -5.57 -9.29
N ALA A 76 -14.67 -6.13 -10.38
CA ALA A 76 -16.00 -6.75 -10.42
C ALA A 76 -16.13 -7.96 -9.48
N TRP A 77 -15.06 -8.68 -9.18
CA TRP A 77 -15.11 -9.76 -8.18
C TRP A 77 -15.30 -9.19 -6.77
N VAL A 78 -14.70 -8.03 -6.48
CA VAL A 78 -14.87 -7.34 -5.19
C VAL A 78 -16.28 -6.73 -5.07
N ASP A 79 -16.88 -6.28 -6.18
CA ASP A 79 -18.25 -5.71 -6.21
C ASP A 79 -19.33 -6.69 -5.76
N GLU A 80 -19.14 -7.98 -6.04
CA GLU A 80 -20.13 -9.02 -5.73
C GLU A 80 -20.01 -9.56 -4.29
N LEU A 81 -18.99 -9.13 -3.54
CA LEU A 81 -18.80 -9.58 -2.16
C LEU A 81 -19.92 -9.07 -1.25
N ALA A 82 -20.33 -9.91 -0.30
CA ALA A 82 -21.12 -9.46 0.81
C ALA A 82 -20.35 -8.39 1.61
N ALA A 83 -21.06 -7.41 2.17
CA ALA A 83 -20.44 -6.26 2.82
C ALA A 83 -19.54 -6.65 4.00
N ASP A 84 -19.93 -7.67 4.77
CA ASP A 84 -19.16 -8.22 5.88
C ASP A 84 -17.88 -8.92 5.41
N GLU A 85 -17.94 -9.66 4.31
CA GLU A 85 -16.76 -10.28 3.68
C GLU A 85 -15.80 -9.23 3.11
N ALA A 86 -16.32 -8.18 2.48
CA ALA A 86 -15.52 -7.06 1.98
C ALA A 86 -14.80 -6.32 3.12
N ILE A 87 -15.48 -6.11 4.26
CA ILE A 87 -14.89 -5.52 5.47
C ILE A 87 -13.78 -6.43 6.03
N LEU A 88 -14.03 -7.73 6.14
CA LEU A 88 -13.04 -8.70 6.61
C LEU A 88 -11.81 -8.71 5.70
N LEU A 89 -12.02 -8.72 4.38
CA LEU A 89 -10.96 -8.69 3.39
C LEU A 89 -10.12 -7.41 3.49
N ALA A 90 -10.77 -6.25 3.60
CA ALA A 90 -10.10 -4.95 3.77
C ALA A 90 -9.22 -4.94 5.03
N ALA A 91 -9.76 -5.40 6.16
CA ALA A 91 -9.03 -5.48 7.42
C ALA A 91 -7.77 -6.36 7.29
N LYS A 92 -7.89 -7.52 6.63
CA LYS A 92 -6.76 -8.43 6.42
C LYS A 92 -5.72 -7.89 5.45
N VAL A 93 -6.15 -7.19 4.40
CA VAL A 93 -5.23 -6.48 3.50
C VAL A 93 -4.42 -5.43 4.28
N ILE A 94 -5.07 -4.64 5.13
CA ILE A 94 -4.39 -3.62 5.96
C ILE A 94 -3.44 -4.30 6.94
N GLU A 95 -3.87 -5.33 7.66
CA GLU A 95 -3.05 -6.08 8.64
C GLU A 95 -1.75 -6.61 8.01
N VAL A 96 -1.85 -7.31 6.88
CA VAL A 96 -0.68 -7.90 6.21
C VAL A 96 0.27 -6.82 5.65
N ASN A 97 -0.25 -5.69 5.21
CA ASN A 97 0.54 -4.65 4.55
C ASN A 97 1.09 -3.59 5.52
N ALA A 98 0.37 -3.22 6.57
CA ALA A 98 0.81 -2.24 7.56
C ALA A 98 2.09 -2.70 8.26
N ASP A 99 2.18 -3.98 8.62
CA ASP A 99 3.37 -4.58 9.21
C ASP A 99 4.58 -4.51 8.27
N PHE A 100 4.38 -4.77 6.98
CA PHE A 100 5.43 -4.65 5.97
C PHE A 100 5.92 -3.20 5.82
N PHE A 101 5.01 -2.23 5.73
CA PHE A 101 5.37 -0.82 5.57
C PHE A 101 6.12 -0.27 6.79
N THR A 102 5.60 -0.50 8.00
CA THR A 102 6.17 0.03 9.24
C THR A 102 7.47 -0.65 9.64
N ARG A 103 7.58 -1.98 9.46
CA ARG A 103 8.75 -2.75 9.93
C ARG A 103 9.84 -2.93 8.88
N THR A 104 9.53 -2.76 7.60
CA THR A 104 10.49 -3.03 6.51
C THR A 104 10.72 -1.83 5.60
N VAL A 105 9.67 -1.20 5.08
CA VAL A 105 9.81 -0.15 4.07
C VAL A 105 10.29 1.17 4.68
N MET A 106 9.58 1.69 5.69
CA MET A 106 9.91 2.97 6.32
C MET A 106 11.36 3.00 6.87
N PRO A 107 11.82 2.01 7.66
CA PRO A 107 13.18 2.04 8.20
C PRO A 107 14.26 2.03 7.12
N ARG A 108 14.03 1.37 5.98
CA ARG A 108 14.97 1.34 4.85
C ARG A 108 14.99 2.67 4.11
N LEU A 109 13.84 3.29 3.88
CA LEU A 109 13.76 4.61 3.26
C LEU A 109 14.35 5.69 4.16
N ASP A 110 14.03 5.68 5.46
CA ASP A 110 14.62 6.58 6.45
C ASP A 110 16.13 6.40 6.52
N GLY A 111 16.62 5.15 6.51
CA GLY A 111 18.04 4.84 6.44
C GLY A 111 18.72 5.39 5.18
N VAL A 112 18.08 5.30 4.01
CA VAL A 112 18.58 5.85 2.75
C VAL A 112 18.58 7.38 2.75
N LEU A 113 17.51 8.01 3.24
CA LEU A 113 17.40 9.48 3.31
C LEU A 113 18.39 10.06 4.34
N ALA A 114 18.53 9.40 5.50
CA ALA A 114 19.52 9.75 6.51
C ALA A 114 20.96 9.54 6.01
N ALA A 115 21.20 8.57 5.14
CA ALA A 115 22.51 8.31 4.54
C ALA A 115 22.84 9.18 3.30
N GLY A 116 21.85 9.77 2.63
CA GLY A 116 21.97 10.07 1.19
C GLY A 116 21.65 11.48 0.70
N LEU A 117 21.12 12.41 1.50
CA LEU A 117 20.93 13.81 1.06
C LEU A 117 22.17 14.70 1.26
N LYS A 118 23.38 14.13 1.17
CA LYS A 118 24.58 14.93 0.88
C LYS A 118 24.60 15.24 -0.62
N VAL A 119 23.78 16.19 -1.05
CA VAL A 119 23.92 16.84 -2.36
C VAL A 119 25.30 17.52 -2.36
N PRO A 120 26.26 17.09 -3.20
CA PRO A 120 27.50 17.85 -3.36
C PRO A 120 27.13 19.24 -3.89
N PRO A 121 27.63 20.35 -3.31
CA PRO A 121 27.39 21.66 -3.89
C PRO A 121 27.85 21.63 -5.35
N ALA A 122 26.95 22.02 -6.26
CA ALA A 122 27.28 22.10 -7.68
C ALA A 122 28.51 23.02 -7.80
N LYS A 123 29.65 22.47 -8.22
CA LYS A 123 30.80 23.30 -8.58
C LYS A 123 30.34 24.16 -9.76
N ALA A 124 30.15 25.46 -9.52
CA ALA A 124 29.98 26.46 -10.55
C ALA A 124 31.22 26.39 -11.46
N GLY A 125 31.09 25.68 -12.57
CA GLY A 125 32.10 25.65 -13.62
C GLY A 125 32.06 26.99 -14.34
N SER A 126 32.99 27.86 -14.02
CA SER A 126 33.28 29.04 -14.83
C SER A 126 33.80 28.57 -16.19
N THR A 127 33.01 28.68 -17.25
CA THR A 127 33.56 28.65 -18.61
C THR A 127 34.31 29.97 -18.86
N PRO A 128 35.60 29.95 -19.21
CA PRO A 128 36.29 31.14 -19.69
C PRO A 128 35.82 31.43 -21.12
N SER A 129 35.40 32.66 -21.39
CA SER A 129 35.23 33.15 -22.76
C SER A 129 36.63 33.35 -23.37
N SER A 130 36.88 32.72 -24.52
CA SER A 130 37.99 33.10 -25.40
C SER A 130 37.44 33.83 -26.63
N THR A 131 38.01 35.03 -26.79
CA THR A 131 38.19 35.95 -27.93
C THR A 131 37.35 35.78 -29.18
#